data_AF-A0A077NHJ8-F1
#
_entry.id   AF-A0A077NHJ8-F1
#
_cell.length_a   1.000
_cell.length_b   1.000
_cell.length_c   1.000
_cell.angle_alpha   90.00
_cell.angle_beta   90.00
_cell.angle_gamma   90.00
#
_symmetry.space_group_name_H-M   'P 1'
#
loop_
_entity.id
_entity.type
_entity.pdbx_description
1 polymer ?
#
loop_
_entity_poly.entity_id
_entity_poly.type
_entity_poly.pdbx_seq_one_letter_code
_entity_poly.pdbx_strand_id
1 'polypeptide(L)'
;MGRKGITGSSGKSDFGEWLSERRKAMRMNTAFLLMAEFETSQIPLSTIAEKYLKLTPATAERKAIEGKLKFPTYRMNDSQKSPRIVHVHDLAEYIDKQRELAAKEVERMQFKRK
;
A
#
# COMPACT_ATOMS: atom_id res chain seq x y z
N MET A 1 -45.42 26.63 -5.56
CA MET A 1 -44.46 26.99 -4.49
C MET A 1 -43.72 25.73 -4.08
N GLY A 2 -42.40 25.61 -4.07
CA GLY A 2 -41.31 26.51 -4.40
C GLY A 2 -40.09 25.65 -4.77
N ARG A 3 -39.35 26.09 -5.78
CA ARG A 3 -38.08 25.48 -6.21
C ARG A 3 -37.04 25.68 -5.11
N LYS A 4 -36.44 24.60 -4.62
CA LYS A 4 -35.11 24.62 -3.98
C LYS A 4 -34.28 23.69 -4.86
N GLY A 5 -33.38 24.17 -5.71
CA GLY A 5 -32.37 25.19 -5.45
C GLY A 5 -31.07 24.47 -5.74
N ILE A 6 -30.69 24.43 -7.02
CA ILE A 6 -29.39 23.98 -7.50
C ILE A 6 -28.38 24.96 -6.89
N THR A 7 -27.69 24.55 -5.83
CA THR A 7 -26.52 25.29 -5.33
C THR A 7 -25.29 24.52 -5.73
N GLY A 8 -24.68 24.96 -6.82
CA GLY A 8 -23.34 24.52 -7.20
C GLY A 8 -22.32 25.00 -6.17
N SER A 9 -21.45 24.08 -5.75
CA SER A 9 -20.15 24.42 -5.15
C SER A 9 -19.03 24.01 -6.10
N SER A 10 -18.39 25.01 -6.69
CA SER A 10 -16.98 25.03 -7.16
C SER A 10 -16.35 23.72 -7.67
N GLY A 11 -16.72 23.29 -8.89
CA GLY A 11 -16.21 22.08 -9.55
C GLY A 11 -14.78 22.15 -10.12
N LYS A 12 -13.76 22.44 -9.31
CA LYS A 12 -12.35 22.28 -9.73
C LYS A 12 -11.47 21.46 -8.76
N SER A 13 -11.85 21.31 -7.49
CA SER A 13 -11.17 20.41 -6.54
C SER A 13 -11.62 18.95 -6.67
N ASP A 14 -12.92 18.73 -6.92
CA ASP A 14 -13.54 17.39 -6.89
C ASP A 14 -13.11 16.47 -8.02
N PHE A 15 -12.77 17.00 -9.20
CA PHE A 15 -12.43 16.16 -10.35
C PHE A 15 -11.07 15.47 -10.18
N GLY A 16 -10.11 16.15 -9.53
CA GLY A 16 -8.81 15.58 -9.21
C GLY A 16 -8.89 14.48 -8.15
N GLU A 17 -9.68 14.72 -7.10
CA GLU A 17 -9.97 13.73 -6.06
C GLU A 17 -10.75 12.55 -6.61
N TRP A 18 -11.81 12.78 -7.39
CA TRP A 18 -12.58 11.73 -8.04
C TRP A 18 -11.75 10.89 -9.02
N LEU A 19 -10.82 11.48 -9.77
CA LEU A 19 -9.90 10.73 -10.65
C LEU A 19 -8.85 9.95 -9.84
N SER A 20 -8.45 10.46 -8.68
CA SER A 20 -7.59 9.75 -7.74
C SER A 20 -8.34 8.56 -7.13
N GLU A 21 -9.56 8.78 -6.66
CA GLU A 21 -10.46 7.78 -6.08
C GLU A 21 -10.88 6.73 -7.12
N ARG A 22 -11.21 7.12 -8.35
CA ARG A 22 -11.47 6.18 -9.46
C ARG A 22 -10.23 5.40 -9.84
N ARG A 23 -9.04 6.00 -9.81
CA ARG A 23 -7.78 5.25 -10.04
C ARG A 23 -7.46 4.31 -8.89
N LYS A 24 -7.77 4.69 -7.65
CA LYS A 24 -7.67 3.84 -6.46
C LYS A 24 -8.65 2.66 -6.55
N ALA A 25 -9.87 2.89 -7.03
CA ALA A 25 -10.89 1.87 -7.27
C ALA A 25 -10.58 0.97 -8.49
N MET A 26 -9.88 1.47 -9.51
CA MET A 26 -9.43 0.69 -10.68
C MET A 26 -8.03 0.06 -10.54
N ARG A 27 -7.35 0.22 -9.39
CA ARG A 27 -6.11 -0.54 -9.15
C ARG A 27 -6.45 -2.01 -9.06
N MET A 28 -5.69 -2.85 -9.77
CA MET A 28 -5.61 -4.27 -9.43
C MET A 28 -5.28 -4.36 -7.95
N ASN A 29 -6.14 -5.03 -7.18
CA ASN A 29 -5.93 -5.14 -5.75
C ASN A 29 -4.72 -6.04 -5.53
N THR A 30 -3.53 -5.45 -5.31
CA THR A 30 -2.32 -6.21 -4.97
C THR A 30 -2.59 -7.16 -3.80
N ALA A 31 -3.52 -6.79 -2.90
CA ALA A 31 -3.94 -7.66 -1.81
C ALA A 31 -4.63 -8.96 -2.28
N PHE A 32 -5.40 -8.93 -3.38
CA PHE A 32 -6.02 -10.14 -3.93
C PHE A 32 -4.97 -11.09 -4.51
N LEU A 33 -3.96 -10.56 -5.20
CA LEU A 33 -2.84 -11.36 -5.70
C LEU A 33 -2.02 -11.96 -4.55
N LEU A 34 -1.72 -11.16 -3.53
CA LEU A 34 -1.04 -11.64 -2.33
C LEU A 34 -1.87 -12.66 -1.57
N MET A 35 -3.20 -12.50 -1.51
CA MET A 35 -4.09 -13.47 -0.88
C MET A 35 -4.14 -14.79 -1.65
N ALA A 36 -4.12 -14.74 -2.99
CA ALA A 36 -4.00 -15.95 -3.82
C ALA A 36 -2.64 -16.63 -3.66
N GLU A 37 -1.58 -15.87 -3.38
CA GLU A 37 -0.23 -16.41 -3.19
C GLU A 37 -0.04 -17.03 -1.79
N PHE A 38 -0.49 -16.33 -0.75
CA PHE A 38 -0.20 -16.70 0.64
C PHE A 38 -1.34 -17.46 1.31
N GLU A 39 -2.55 -17.46 0.72
CA GLU A 39 -3.76 -18.12 1.25
C GLU A 39 -4.15 -17.66 2.68
N THR A 40 -3.59 -16.54 3.14
CA THR A 40 -3.84 -15.97 4.46
C THR A 40 -3.80 -14.44 4.40
N SER A 41 -4.59 -13.79 5.27
CA SER A 41 -4.52 -12.34 5.48
C SER A 41 -3.36 -11.93 6.39
N GLN A 42 -2.80 -12.88 7.14
CA GLN A 42 -1.79 -12.67 8.16
C GLN A 42 -0.50 -13.37 7.76
N ILE A 43 0.40 -12.61 7.14
CA ILE A 43 1.61 -13.17 6.53
C ILE A 43 2.79 -12.97 7.48
N PRO A 44 3.56 -14.02 7.82
CA PRO A 44 4.77 -13.87 8.61
C PRO A 44 5.79 -12.95 7.92
N LEU A 45 6.41 -12.05 8.69
CA LEU A 45 7.41 -11.11 8.20
C LEU A 45 8.62 -11.83 7.57
N SER A 46 9.00 -12.98 8.13
CA SER A 46 10.08 -13.82 7.61
C SER A 46 9.83 -14.27 6.18
N THR A 47 8.59 -14.63 5.83
CA THR A 47 8.21 -15.11 4.50
C THR A 47 8.34 -14.01 3.44
N ILE A 48 8.02 -12.77 3.79
CA ILE A 48 8.05 -11.64 2.85
C ILE A 48 9.39 -10.90 2.82
N ALA A 49 10.26 -11.14 3.82
CA ALA A 49 11.53 -10.43 3.99
C ALA A 49 12.42 -10.56 2.76
N GLU A 50 12.65 -11.78 2.28
CA GLU A 50 13.53 -12.02 1.14
C GLU A 50 12.83 -11.70 -0.18
N LYS A 51 11.55 -12.07 -0.31
CA LYS A 51 10.81 -11.91 -1.57
C LYS A 51 10.56 -10.43 -1.91
N TYR A 52 10.02 -9.66 -0.97
CA TYR A 52 9.57 -8.28 -1.21
C TYR A 52 10.50 -7.22 -0.64
N LEU A 53 11.10 -7.46 0.54
CA LEU A 53 11.94 -6.46 1.20
C LEU A 53 13.41 -6.55 0.77
N LYS A 54 13.81 -7.67 0.16
CA LYS A 54 15.22 -8.00 -0.14
C LYS A 54 16.11 -7.91 1.11
N LEU A 55 15.56 -8.35 2.24
CA LEU A 55 16.23 -8.40 3.53
C LEU A 55 16.26 -9.85 4.02
N THR A 56 17.27 -10.18 4.82
CA THR A 56 17.22 -11.43 5.60
C THR A 56 16.13 -11.33 6.66
N PRO A 57 15.49 -12.45 7.06
CA PRO A 57 14.46 -12.45 8.10
C PRO A 57 14.90 -11.77 9.41
N ALA A 58 16.15 -11.99 9.82
CA ALA A 58 16.72 -11.35 11.01
C ALA A 58 16.81 -9.82 10.86
N THR A 59 17.21 -9.33 9.68
CA THR A 59 17.30 -7.89 9.41
C THR A 59 15.91 -7.26 9.33
N ALA A 60 14.94 -7.96 8.75
CA ALA A 60 13.56 -7.50 8.69
C ALA A 60 12.96 -7.37 10.09
N GLU A 61 13.17 -8.36 10.96
CA GLU A 61 12.71 -8.30 12.36
C GLU A 61 13.36 -7.13 13.11
N ARG A 62 14.68 -6.95 12.98
CA ARG A 62 15.38 -5.82 13.62
C ARG A 62 14.82 -4.48 13.17
N LYS A 63 14.59 -4.29 11.85
CA LYS A 63 13.98 -3.07 11.31
C LYS A 63 12.53 -2.88 11.78
N ALA A 64 11.79 -3.96 11.98
CA ALA A 64 10.44 -3.87 12.50
C ALA A 64 10.42 -3.39 13.96
N ILE A 65 11.31 -3.92 14.80
CA ILE A 65 11.48 -3.50 16.20
C ILE A 65 11.94 -2.04 16.26
N GLU A 66 12.86 -1.64 15.38
CA GLU A 66 13.34 -0.25 15.28
C GLU A 66 12.30 0.71 14.66
N GLY A 67 11.12 0.24 14.23
CA GLY A 67 10.10 1.07 13.59
C GLY A 67 10.51 1.63 12.21
N LYS A 68 11.46 0.98 11.54
CA LYS A 68 12.03 1.42 10.24
C LYS A 68 11.35 0.81 9.02
N LEU A 69 10.39 -0.09 9.21
CA LEU A 69 9.58 -0.60 8.12
C LEU A 69 8.56 0.45 7.68
N LYS A 70 8.31 0.53 6.37
CA LYS A 70 7.39 1.50 5.76
C LYS A 70 5.92 1.11 5.87
N PHE A 71 5.61 0.07 6.62
CA PHE A 71 4.27 -0.49 6.85
C PHE A 71 4.21 -1.10 8.25
N PRO A 72 3.01 -1.17 8.86
CA PRO A 72 2.83 -1.71 10.20
C PRO A 72 3.08 -3.22 10.27
N THR A 73 3.61 -3.65 11.41
CA THR A 73 3.81 -5.07 11.73
C THR A 73 3.47 -5.30 13.19
N TYR A 74 2.91 -6.45 13.51
CA TYR A 74 2.43 -6.74 14.86
C TYR A 74 2.63 -8.21 15.22
N ARG A 75 2.36 -8.55 16.48
CA ARG A 75 2.33 -9.94 16.97
C ARG A 75 0.95 -10.20 17.52
N MET A 76 0.45 -11.42 17.36
CA MET A 76 -0.87 -11.81 17.87
C MET A 76 -0.87 -12.14 19.37
N ASN A 77 0.30 -12.24 19.99
CA ASN A 77 0.46 -12.45 21.42
C ASN A 77 1.67 -11.65 21.93
N ASP A 78 1.81 -11.58 23.26
CA ASP A 78 2.93 -10.90 23.93
C ASP A 78 4.21 -11.78 24.00
N SER A 79 4.19 -12.95 23.38
CA SER A 79 5.33 -13.88 23.44
C SER A 79 6.44 -13.46 22.49
N GLN A 80 7.67 -13.38 23.01
CA GLN A 80 8.86 -13.13 22.21
C GLN A 80 9.13 -14.22 21.16
N LYS A 81 8.60 -15.44 21.37
CA LYS A 81 8.73 -16.55 20.42
C LYS A 81 7.74 -16.47 19.25
N SER A 82 6.77 -15.57 19.32
CA SER A 82 5.73 -15.47 18.30
C SER A 82 6.24 -14.80 17.04
N PRO A 83 5.92 -15.31 15.85
CA PRO A 83 6.31 -14.66 14.62
C PRO A 83 5.67 -13.28 14.53
N ARG A 84 6.44 -12.30 14.06
CA ARG A 84 5.90 -11.01 13.66
C ARG A 84 5.17 -11.16 12.34
N ILE A 85 3.99 -10.56 12.27
CA ILE A 85 3.03 -10.71 11.17
C ILE A 85 2.79 -9.35 10.52
N VAL A 86 2.46 -9.39 9.25
CA VAL A 86 2.04 -8.26 8.42
C VAL A 86 0.67 -8.59 7.84
N HIS A 87 -0.25 -7.63 7.87
CA HIS A 87 -1.53 -7.80 7.22
C HIS A 87 -1.37 -7.65 5.70
N VAL A 88 -2.07 -8.49 4.94
CA VAL A 88 -1.99 -8.52 3.46
C VAL A 88 -2.29 -7.16 2.83
N HIS A 89 -3.19 -6.38 3.43
CA HIS A 89 -3.55 -5.05 2.94
C HIS A 89 -2.39 -4.05 3.08
N ASP A 90 -1.70 -4.07 4.22
CA ASP A 90 -0.58 -3.15 4.49
C ASP A 90 0.61 -3.44 3.55
N LEU A 91 0.87 -4.73 3.29
CA LEU A 91 1.87 -5.14 2.32
C LEU A 91 1.47 -4.74 0.90
N ALA A 92 0.21 -4.91 0.54
CA ALA A 92 -0.32 -4.50 -0.76
C ALA A 92 -0.17 -3.00 -0.99
N GLU A 93 -0.59 -2.18 -0.02
CA GLU A 93 -0.48 -0.73 -0.09
C GLU A 93 0.98 -0.28 -0.23
N TYR A 94 1.90 -0.92 0.48
CA TYR A 94 3.33 -0.66 0.34
C TYR A 94 3.82 -0.93 -1.10
N ILE A 95 3.49 -2.07 -1.67
CA ILE A 95 3.89 -2.46 -3.04
C ILE A 95 3.29 -1.49 -4.06
N ASP A 96 2.00 -1.18 -3.92
CA ASP A 96 1.31 -0.24 -4.81
C ASP A 96 1.90 1.16 -4.76
N LYS A 97 2.27 1.63 -3.56
CA LYS A 97 2.95 2.91 -3.39
C LYS A 97 4.32 2.91 -4.07
N GLN A 98 5.11 1.84 -3.95
CA GLN A 98 6.40 1.75 -4.66
C GLN A 98 6.19 1.76 -6.19
N ARG A 99 5.18 1.05 -6.71
CA ARG A 99 4.85 1.04 -8.13
C ARG A 99 4.43 2.43 -8.64
N GLU A 100 3.66 3.16 -7.86
CA GLU A 100 3.21 4.50 -8.23
C GLU A 100 4.37 5.51 -8.29
N LEU A 101 5.29 5.45 -7.32
CA LEU A 101 6.49 6.28 -7.32
C LEU A 101 7.36 6.00 -8.56
N ALA A 102 7.53 4.72 -8.91
CA ALA A 102 8.25 4.34 -10.12
C ALA A 102 7.56 4.85 -11.40
N ALA A 103 6.23 4.75 -11.49
CA ALA A 103 5.48 5.24 -12.64
C ALA A 103 5.63 6.77 -12.82
N LYS A 104 5.54 7.53 -11.73
CA LYS A 104 5.74 9.00 -11.72
C LYS A 104 7.15 9.38 -12.15
N GLU A 105 8.16 8.63 -11.71
CA GLU A 105 9.55 8.88 -12.09
C GLU A 105 9.77 8.65 -13.61
N VAL A 106 9.18 7.59 -14.17
CA VAL A 106 9.23 7.31 -15.61
C VAL A 106 8.57 8.43 -16.42
N GLU A 107 7.40 8.91 -16.00
CA GLU A 107 6.71 10.05 -16.65
C GLU A 107 7.58 11.31 -16.65
N ARG A 108 8.22 11.61 -15.51
CA ARG A 108 9.14 12.75 -15.37
C ARG A 108 10.33 12.66 -16.32
N MET A 109 10.90 11.46 -16.47
CA MET A 109 12.03 11.22 -17.39
C MET A 109 11.62 11.40 -18.85
N GLN A 110 10.39 11.01 -19.22
CA GLN A 110 9.87 11.16 -20.57
C GLN A 110 9.58 12.63 -20.93
N PHE A 111 9.13 13.43 -19.96
CA PHE A 111 8.87 14.86 -20.18
C PHE A 111 10.14 15.68 -20.42
N LYS A 112 11.24 15.38 -19.71
CA LYS A 112 12.55 16.04 -19.91
C LYS A 112 13.23 15.75 -21.25
N ARG A 113 12.72 14.78 -22.01
CA ARG A 113 13.28 14.36 -23.32
C ARG A 113 12.60 15.02 -24.52
N LYS A 114 11.56 15.83 -24.30
CA LYS A 114 10.94 16.69 -25.31
C LYS A 114 11.44 18.11 -25.15
#